data_AF-A0A2S1LWR3-F1
#
_entry.id   AF-A0A2S1LWR3-F1
#
_cell.length_a   1.000
_cell.length_b   1.000
_cell.length_c   1.000
_cell.angle_alpha   90.00
_cell.angle_beta   90.00
_cell.angle_gamma   90.00
#
_symmetry.space_group_name_H-M   'P 1'
#
loop_
_entity.id
_entity.type
_entity.pdbx_description
1 polymer ?
#
loop_
_entity_poly.entity_id
_entity_poly.type
_entity_poly.pdbx_seq_one_letter_code
_entity_poly.pdbx_strand_id
1 'polypeptide(L)'
;MYRNNFLKTVLLITVFLLSFVLVACESKETSEESKSHDHSHSVAESGEAIDAHTLGHVFHAMGVPREVQSKLVKDVKVMYFDVNNGTLSKVDSMTNAKIAVYVCGNAYVGEAPISISGSKVNDSYVFVGLGSGFKKIMDMNFHGVKNDPAREFIKAFKGIDIIDGKLNVTVDKNDEDTKTILSTINFIIGSVEKAAMLMN
;
A
#
# COMPACT_ATOMS: atom_id res chain seq x y z
N MET A 1 -32.01 -22.37 14.50
CA MET A 1 -32.23 -21.04 15.12
C MET A 1 -30.89 -20.34 15.35
N TYR A 2 -30.42 -19.55 14.39
CA TYR A 2 -29.42 -18.48 14.57
C TYR A 2 -29.62 -17.49 13.43
N ARG A 3 -30.60 -16.58 13.59
CA ARG A 3 -30.98 -15.61 12.55
C ARG A 3 -31.05 -14.18 13.07
N ASN A 4 -30.44 -13.89 14.23
CA ASN A 4 -30.61 -12.62 14.96
C ASN A 4 -29.32 -11.86 15.31
N ASN A 5 -28.12 -12.35 14.96
CA ASN A 5 -26.88 -11.66 15.32
C ASN A 5 -26.28 -10.83 14.18
N PHE A 6 -26.47 -11.21 12.91
CA PHE A 6 -25.95 -10.43 11.78
C PHE A 6 -26.62 -9.06 11.66
N LEU A 7 -27.94 -8.99 11.84
CA LEU A 7 -28.70 -7.75 11.77
C LEU A 7 -28.34 -6.75 12.89
N LYS A 8 -27.97 -7.26 14.07
CA LYS A 8 -27.59 -6.43 15.23
C LYS A 8 -26.22 -5.78 15.03
N THR A 9 -25.25 -6.51 14.46
CA THR A 9 -23.91 -5.98 14.20
C THR A 9 -23.93 -4.93 13.10
N VAL A 10 -24.72 -5.15 12.04
CA VAL A 10 -24.90 -4.14 10.97
C VAL A 10 -25.57 -2.89 11.52
N LEU A 11 -26.64 -3.01 12.32
CA LEU A 11 -27.36 -1.87 12.87
C LEU A 11 -26.49 -1.00 13.81
N LEU A 12 -25.60 -1.63 14.60
CA LEU A 12 -24.69 -0.91 15.50
C LEU A 12 -23.61 -0.09 14.75
N ILE A 13 -23.13 -0.61 13.61
CA ILE A 13 -22.16 0.09 12.75
C ILE A 13 -22.83 1.28 12.04
N THR A 14 -24.09 1.13 11.59
CA THR A 14 -24.80 2.22 10.90
C THR A 14 -25.13 3.39 11.85
N VAL A 15 -25.44 3.12 13.13
CA VAL A 15 -25.71 4.17 14.13
C VAL A 15 -24.42 4.92 14.50
N PHE A 16 -23.28 4.23 14.55
CA PHE A 16 -21.99 4.87 14.83
C PHE A 16 -21.55 5.81 13.69
N LEU A 17 -21.79 5.44 12.43
CA LEU A 17 -21.46 6.26 11.25
C LEU A 17 -22.33 7.53 11.13
N LEU A 18 -23.60 7.46 11.55
CA LEU A 18 -24.50 8.63 11.55
C LEU A 18 -24.10 9.71 12.58
N SER A 19 -23.27 9.35 13.57
CA SER A 19 -22.84 10.27 14.63
C SER A 19 -21.67 11.19 14.22
N PHE A 20 -20.94 10.84 13.16
CA PHE A 20 -19.79 11.62 12.68
C PHE A 20 -20.14 12.63 11.57
N VAL A 21 -21.39 12.65 11.09
CA VAL A 21 -21.83 13.57 10.03
C VAL A 21 -22.25 14.95 10.58
N LEU A 22 -22.22 15.17 11.90
CA LEU A 22 -22.67 16.42 12.53
C LEU A 22 -21.59 17.29 13.18
N VAL A 23 -20.30 17.03 12.95
CA VAL A 23 -19.23 17.92 13.43
C VAL A 23 -18.22 18.20 12.32
N ALA A 24 -18.47 19.29 11.57
CA ALA A 24 -17.49 20.31 11.19
C ALA A 24 -18.03 21.14 10.01
N CYS A 25 -18.79 22.18 10.32
CA CYS A 25 -18.94 23.36 9.47
C CYS A 25 -18.32 24.56 10.19
N GLU A 26 -17.83 25.51 9.38
CA GLU A 26 -17.19 26.82 9.67
C GLU A 26 -15.66 26.81 9.82
N SER A 27 -14.85 27.67 9.17
CA SER A 27 -14.95 28.54 7.97
C SER A 27 -13.55 29.17 7.73
N LYS A 28 -13.17 29.38 6.44
CA LYS A 28 -12.26 30.37 5.77
C LYS A 28 -11.08 31.01 6.56
N GLU A 29 -9.88 31.21 5.97
CA GLU A 29 -9.56 32.25 4.98
C GLU A 29 -8.29 31.97 4.12
N THR A 30 -8.25 32.65 2.97
CA THR A 30 -7.22 32.74 1.93
C THR A 30 -6.04 33.65 2.30
N SER A 31 -4.83 33.34 1.81
CA SER A 31 -3.86 34.34 1.32
C SER A 31 -2.77 33.69 0.47
N GLU A 32 -2.56 34.20 -0.75
CA GLU A 32 -1.37 34.02 -1.59
C GLU A 32 -0.25 34.98 -1.12
N GLU A 33 1.03 34.58 -1.20
CA GLU A 33 2.06 35.23 -2.03
C GLU A 33 3.40 34.45 -1.97
N SER A 34 4.40 34.91 -2.73
CA SER A 34 5.24 34.12 -3.63
C SER A 34 6.74 34.00 -3.32
N LYS A 35 7.36 32.94 -3.87
CA LYS A 35 8.72 32.79 -4.47
C LYS A 35 9.99 33.20 -3.70
N SER A 36 10.96 32.27 -3.66
CA SER A 36 12.28 32.43 -4.31
C SER A 36 13.00 31.08 -4.49
N HIS A 37 13.79 31.00 -5.57
CA HIS A 37 14.65 29.88 -5.97
C HIS A 37 15.76 29.60 -4.94
N ASP A 38 16.21 28.34 -4.85
CA ASP A 38 17.64 28.09 -4.95
C ASP A 38 17.97 26.68 -5.47
N HIS A 39 18.87 26.64 -6.44
CA HIS A 39 19.43 25.44 -7.06
C HIS A 39 20.60 24.93 -6.22
N SER A 40 20.65 23.63 -5.88
CA SER A 40 21.94 22.98 -5.65
C SER A 40 21.88 21.50 -6.06
N HIS A 41 23.03 21.05 -6.56
CA HIS A 41 23.23 19.96 -7.49
C HIS A 41 22.92 18.56 -6.94
N SER A 42 22.23 17.76 -7.76
CA SER A 42 21.98 16.33 -7.58
C SER A 42 23.19 15.49 -8.00
N VAL A 43 23.63 14.61 -7.12
CA VAL A 43 24.40 13.42 -7.51
C VAL A 43 23.43 12.46 -8.19
N ALA A 44 23.70 12.13 -9.45
CA ALA A 44 22.89 11.24 -10.27
C ALA A 44 23.12 9.77 -9.88
N GLU A 45 22.09 9.09 -9.41
CA GLU A 45 21.98 7.64 -9.53
C GLU A 45 21.01 7.34 -10.67
N SER A 46 21.53 6.71 -11.72
CA SER A 46 20.80 6.26 -12.89
C SER A 46 19.88 5.09 -12.52
N GLY A 47 18.66 5.42 -12.12
CA GLY A 47 17.51 4.52 -12.14
C GLY A 47 16.42 5.17 -13.00
N GLU A 48 15.63 4.35 -13.70
CA GLU A 48 14.43 4.84 -14.39
C GLU A 48 13.56 5.59 -13.37
N ALA A 49 13.21 6.84 -13.68
CA ALA A 49 12.46 7.67 -12.75
C ALA A 49 11.08 7.04 -12.51
N ILE A 50 10.72 6.83 -11.24
CA ILE A 50 9.39 6.33 -10.86
C ILE A 50 8.36 7.37 -11.30
N ASP A 51 7.35 6.97 -12.06
CA ASP A 51 6.34 7.89 -12.55
C ASP A 51 5.45 8.42 -11.41
N ALA A 52 4.84 9.59 -11.63
CA ALA A 52 4.06 10.28 -10.61
C ALA A 52 2.82 9.50 -10.14
N HIS A 53 2.22 8.67 -11.01
CA HIS A 53 1.05 7.88 -10.65
C HIS A 53 1.44 6.73 -9.72
N THR A 54 2.52 6.03 -10.01
CA THR A 54 3.10 5.00 -9.14
C THR A 54 3.54 5.59 -7.80
N LEU A 55 4.22 6.75 -7.80
CA LEU A 55 4.58 7.46 -6.56
C LEU A 55 3.35 7.80 -5.70
N GLY A 56 2.21 8.13 -6.31
CA GLY A 56 0.96 8.35 -5.60
C GLY A 56 0.49 7.12 -4.80
N HIS A 57 0.59 5.93 -5.38
CA HIS A 57 0.28 4.66 -4.70
C HIS A 57 1.29 4.33 -3.60
N VAL A 58 2.58 4.55 -3.86
CA VAL A 58 3.66 4.35 -2.88
C VAL A 58 3.46 5.24 -1.67
N PHE A 59 3.25 6.55 -1.85
CA PHE A 59 3.03 7.46 -0.73
C PHE A 59 1.72 7.18 0.02
N HIS A 60 0.66 6.76 -0.68
CA HIS A 60 -0.57 6.32 -0.02
C HIS A 60 -0.29 5.12 0.88
N ALA A 61 0.39 4.09 0.38
CA ALA A 61 0.74 2.91 1.15
C ALA A 61 1.64 3.24 2.35
N MET A 62 2.56 4.20 2.22
CA MET A 62 3.38 4.72 3.32
C MET A 62 2.61 5.61 4.31
N GLY A 63 1.34 5.93 4.06
CA GLY A 63 0.57 6.87 4.89
C GLY A 63 1.11 8.30 4.88
N VAL A 64 1.81 8.71 3.82
CA VAL A 64 2.43 10.04 3.68
C VAL A 64 1.38 11.09 3.24
N PRO A 65 1.17 12.16 4.02
CA PRO A 65 0.22 13.22 3.67
C PRO A 65 0.56 13.91 2.35
N ARG A 66 -0.44 14.29 1.57
CA ARG A 66 -0.25 14.86 0.21
C ARG A 66 0.62 16.11 0.21
N GLU A 67 0.57 16.91 1.26
CA GLU A 67 1.25 18.21 1.37
C GLU A 67 2.78 18.06 1.43
N VAL A 68 3.29 16.89 1.80
CA VAL A 68 4.72 16.63 1.95
C VAL A 68 5.29 15.70 0.87
N GLN A 69 4.44 15.06 0.05
CA GLN A 69 4.88 14.08 -0.96
C GLN A 69 5.90 14.68 -1.95
N SER A 70 5.67 15.90 -2.43
CA SER A 70 6.55 16.57 -3.40
C SER A 70 7.98 16.77 -2.88
N LYS A 71 8.17 16.88 -1.56
CA LYS A 71 9.48 17.03 -0.92
C LYS A 71 10.23 15.71 -0.80
N LEU A 72 9.50 14.58 -0.80
CA LEU A 72 10.05 13.24 -0.56
C LEU A 72 10.30 12.46 -1.84
N VAL A 73 9.82 12.92 -3.00
CA VAL A 73 9.96 12.19 -4.30
C VAL A 73 11.39 11.76 -4.57
N LYS A 74 12.37 12.64 -4.29
CA LYS A 74 13.79 12.37 -4.55
C LYS A 74 14.42 11.38 -3.58
N ASP A 75 13.77 11.11 -2.46
CA ASP A 75 14.25 10.21 -1.41
C ASP A 75 13.71 8.78 -1.59
N VAL A 76 12.76 8.58 -2.50
CA VAL A 76 12.20 7.26 -2.81
C VAL A 76 13.21 6.48 -3.66
N LYS A 77 13.69 5.37 -3.10
CA LYS A 77 14.50 4.37 -3.82
C LYS A 77 13.62 3.20 -4.21
N VAL A 78 13.88 2.59 -5.36
CA VAL A 78 13.19 1.37 -5.82
C VAL A 78 14.20 0.29 -6.14
N MET A 79 13.86 -0.95 -5.79
CA MET A 79 14.57 -2.16 -6.19
C MET A 79 13.59 -3.20 -6.70
N TYR A 80 13.97 -3.87 -7.78
CA TYR A 80 13.16 -4.88 -8.42
C TYR A 80 13.74 -6.26 -8.13
N PHE A 81 12.88 -7.23 -7.85
CA PHE A 81 13.29 -8.59 -7.56
C PHE A 81 12.46 -9.61 -8.32
N ASP A 82 13.14 -10.58 -8.90
CA ASP A 82 12.54 -11.86 -9.25
C ASP A 82 12.53 -12.77 -8.01
N VAL A 83 11.59 -13.70 -7.94
CA VAL A 83 11.44 -14.63 -6.82
C VAL A 83 11.37 -16.05 -7.33
N ASN A 84 12.45 -16.80 -7.10
CA ASN A 84 12.57 -18.20 -7.47
C ASN A 84 12.71 -19.05 -6.20
N ASN A 85 11.77 -19.98 -5.98
CA ASN A 85 11.73 -20.86 -4.80
C ASN A 85 11.86 -20.10 -3.46
N GLY A 86 11.32 -18.87 -3.39
CA GLY A 86 11.37 -18.03 -2.17
C GLY A 86 12.68 -17.27 -1.95
N THR A 87 13.64 -17.37 -2.86
CA THR A 87 14.87 -16.56 -2.88
C THR A 87 14.66 -15.33 -3.75
N LEU A 88 15.00 -14.15 -3.23
CA LEU A 88 14.99 -12.91 -4.00
C LEU A 88 16.28 -12.75 -4.77
N SER A 89 16.15 -12.45 -6.06
CA SER A 89 17.27 -12.08 -6.93
C SER A 89 16.98 -10.70 -7.52
N LYS A 90 17.92 -9.76 -7.34
CA LYS A 90 17.75 -8.40 -7.89
C LYS A 90 17.73 -8.46 -9.42
N VAL A 91 16.81 -7.72 -10.03
CA VAL A 91 16.71 -7.52 -11.48
C VAL A 91 16.69 -6.02 -11.79
N ASP A 92 16.91 -5.68 -13.06
CA ASP A 92 17.13 -4.28 -13.45
C ASP A 92 15.83 -3.49 -13.69
N SER A 93 14.69 -4.16 -13.84
CA SER A 93 13.41 -3.50 -14.11
C SER A 93 12.18 -4.31 -13.66
N MET A 94 11.04 -3.62 -13.57
CA MET A 94 9.74 -4.22 -13.20
C MET A 94 9.28 -5.30 -14.20
N THR A 95 9.65 -5.21 -15.48
CA THR A 95 9.25 -6.18 -16.52
C THR A 95 9.67 -7.61 -16.17
N ASN A 96 10.80 -7.77 -15.50
CA ASN A 96 11.35 -9.07 -15.10
C ASN A 96 11.13 -9.37 -13.61
N ALA A 97 10.44 -8.47 -12.89
CA ALA A 97 10.27 -8.57 -11.45
C ALA A 97 8.97 -9.28 -11.10
N LYS A 98 8.98 -9.97 -9.96
CA LYS A 98 7.77 -10.43 -9.25
C LYS A 98 7.34 -9.46 -8.16
N ILE A 99 8.27 -8.61 -7.71
CA ILE A 99 8.02 -7.57 -6.72
C ILE A 99 8.93 -6.36 -6.96
N ALA A 100 8.37 -5.16 -6.82
CA ALA A 100 9.14 -3.95 -6.60
C ALA A 100 9.08 -3.57 -5.12
N VAL A 101 10.22 -3.18 -4.55
CA VAL A 101 10.33 -2.70 -3.18
C VAL A 101 10.79 -1.26 -3.19
N TYR A 102 9.95 -0.38 -2.68
CA TYR A 102 10.22 1.04 -2.52
C TYR A 102 10.63 1.35 -1.08
N VAL A 103 11.59 2.24 -0.91
CA VAL A 103 12.08 2.67 0.41
C VAL A 103 12.13 4.19 0.46
N CYS A 104 11.58 4.77 1.52
CA CYS A 104 11.69 6.20 1.81
C CYS A 104 11.76 6.38 3.33
N GLY A 105 12.89 6.88 3.83
CA GLY A 105 13.17 6.94 5.27
C GLY A 105 13.10 5.54 5.91
N ASN A 106 12.22 5.37 6.90
CA ASN A 106 12.02 4.11 7.65
C ASN A 106 10.79 3.31 7.17
N ALA A 107 10.22 3.66 6.02
CA ALA A 107 9.05 2.99 5.45
C ALA A 107 9.44 2.21 4.20
N TYR A 108 8.82 1.05 4.05
CA TYR A 108 8.95 0.16 2.91
C TYR A 108 7.59 0.01 2.23
N VAL A 109 7.56 -0.09 0.91
CA VAL A 109 6.36 -0.51 0.17
C VAL A 109 6.72 -1.65 -0.75
N GLY A 110 5.97 -2.74 -0.67
CA GLY A 110 6.04 -3.78 -1.69
C GLY A 110 4.89 -3.61 -2.68
N GLU A 111 5.22 -3.74 -3.96
CA GLU A 111 4.28 -3.80 -5.08
C GLU A 111 4.39 -5.16 -5.75
N ALA A 112 3.28 -5.88 -5.87
CA ALA A 112 3.23 -7.14 -6.61
C ALA A 112 2.00 -7.20 -7.52
N PRO A 113 2.08 -7.90 -8.66
CA PRO A 113 0.93 -8.11 -9.52
C PRO A 113 -0.16 -8.91 -8.80
N ILE A 114 -1.41 -8.60 -9.11
CA ILE A 114 -2.56 -9.31 -8.58
C ILE A 114 -3.56 -9.65 -9.68
N SER A 115 -4.17 -10.83 -9.58
CA SER A 115 -5.19 -11.31 -10.50
C SER A 115 -6.44 -11.74 -9.73
N ILE A 116 -7.34 -10.79 -9.51
CA ILE A 116 -8.67 -10.98 -8.90
C ILE A 116 -9.77 -10.50 -9.84
N SER A 117 -11.03 -10.80 -9.54
CA SER A 117 -12.17 -10.29 -10.32
C SER A 117 -12.08 -8.77 -10.46
N GLY A 118 -12.32 -8.25 -11.66
CA GLY A 118 -12.20 -6.82 -11.97
C GLY A 118 -10.77 -6.31 -12.18
N SER A 119 -9.75 -7.17 -12.13
CA SER A 119 -8.37 -6.81 -12.52
C SER A 119 -8.26 -6.63 -14.02
N LYS A 120 -7.45 -5.65 -14.44
CA LYS A 120 -6.98 -5.56 -15.81
C LYS A 120 -5.83 -6.56 -16.01
N VAL A 121 -5.90 -7.32 -17.09
CA VAL A 121 -4.85 -8.28 -17.45
C VAL A 121 -3.51 -7.56 -17.58
N ASN A 122 -2.51 -8.02 -16.82
CA ASN A 122 -1.15 -7.48 -16.77
C ASN A 122 -1.03 -5.99 -16.38
N ASP A 123 -2.05 -5.41 -15.76
CA ASP A 123 -2.09 -4.00 -15.36
C ASP A 123 -2.83 -3.86 -14.02
N SER A 124 -2.57 -4.76 -13.08
CA SER A 124 -3.19 -4.73 -11.75
C SER A 124 -2.21 -5.15 -10.68
N TYR A 125 -2.08 -4.30 -9.67
CA TYR A 125 -1.06 -4.40 -8.64
C TYR A 125 -1.65 -4.08 -7.28
N VAL A 126 -1.08 -4.69 -6.24
CA VAL A 126 -1.33 -4.32 -4.85
C VAL A 126 -0.08 -3.67 -4.27
N PHE A 127 -0.27 -2.56 -3.58
CA PHE A 127 0.76 -1.84 -2.85
C PHE A 127 0.52 -2.03 -1.36
N VAL A 128 1.57 -2.40 -0.62
CA VAL A 128 1.51 -2.69 0.81
C VAL A 128 2.62 -1.92 1.52
N GLY A 129 2.23 -0.97 2.37
CA GLY A 129 3.18 -0.20 3.17
C GLY A 129 3.48 -0.87 4.51
N LEU A 130 4.76 -0.90 4.86
CA LEU A 130 5.31 -1.54 6.04
C LEU A 130 6.25 -0.58 6.75
N GLY A 131 6.12 -0.47 8.07
CA GLY A 131 7.11 0.22 8.90
C GLY A 131 8.37 -0.62 9.08
N SER A 132 9.49 0.01 9.44
CA SER A 132 10.80 -0.66 9.60
C SER A 132 10.86 -1.83 10.58
N GLY A 133 9.88 -1.94 11.48
CA GLY A 133 9.79 -3.08 12.40
C GLY A 133 9.06 -4.30 11.83
N PHE A 134 8.46 -4.21 10.65
CA PHE A 134 7.62 -5.25 10.01
C PHE A 134 6.53 -5.82 10.92
N LYS A 135 6.08 -5.06 11.92
CA LYS A 135 5.06 -5.51 12.90
C LYS A 135 3.63 -5.18 12.49
N LYS A 136 3.45 -4.20 11.60
CA LYS A 136 2.15 -3.67 11.20
C LYS A 136 2.17 -3.20 9.76
N ILE A 137 1.01 -3.32 9.11
CA ILE A 137 0.72 -2.63 7.85
C ILE A 137 0.47 -1.16 8.14
N MET A 138 1.11 -0.28 7.38
CA MET A 138 0.87 1.16 7.43
C MET A 138 -0.42 1.51 6.70
N ASP A 139 -0.51 1.15 5.42
CA ASP A 139 -1.69 1.26 4.57
C ASP A 139 -1.55 0.38 3.31
N MET A 140 -2.61 0.28 2.53
CA MET A 140 -2.67 -0.56 1.32
C MET A 140 -3.54 0.06 0.23
N ASN A 141 -3.21 -0.20 -1.04
CA ASN A 141 -4.04 0.21 -2.16
C ASN A 141 -3.88 -0.72 -3.38
N PHE A 142 -4.78 -0.56 -4.35
CA PHE A 142 -4.71 -1.25 -5.64
C PHE A 142 -4.52 -0.26 -6.79
N HIS A 143 -3.75 -0.69 -7.78
CA HIS A 143 -3.80 -0.18 -9.14
C HIS A 143 -4.60 -1.15 -10.02
N GLY A 144 -5.41 -0.63 -10.94
CA GLY A 144 -6.01 -1.43 -12.02
C GLY A 144 -7.19 -2.35 -11.65
N VAL A 145 -7.51 -2.49 -10.37
CA VAL A 145 -8.64 -3.31 -9.89
C VAL A 145 -9.94 -2.51 -9.84
N LYS A 146 -10.94 -2.94 -10.63
CA LYS A 146 -12.32 -2.42 -10.63
C LYS A 146 -13.29 -3.37 -9.91
N ASN A 147 -13.00 -3.66 -8.65
CA ASN A 147 -13.80 -4.52 -7.79
C ASN A 147 -13.99 -3.81 -6.45
N ASP A 148 -15.14 -3.16 -6.29
CA ASP A 148 -15.43 -2.36 -5.10
C ASP A 148 -15.38 -3.19 -3.81
N PRO A 149 -15.92 -4.42 -3.74
CA PRO A 149 -15.71 -5.31 -2.60
C PRO A 149 -14.23 -5.49 -2.22
N ALA A 150 -13.36 -5.78 -3.19
CA ALA A 150 -11.92 -5.92 -2.94
C ALA A 150 -11.30 -4.60 -2.44
N ARG A 151 -11.73 -3.45 -2.99
CA ARG A 151 -11.23 -2.12 -2.58
C ARG A 151 -11.70 -1.75 -1.17
N GLU A 152 -12.91 -2.09 -0.77
CA GLU A 152 -13.37 -1.91 0.60
C GLU A 152 -12.70 -2.89 1.55
N PHE A 153 -12.45 -4.12 1.10
CA PHE A 153 -11.74 -5.14 1.89
C PHE A 153 -10.35 -4.65 2.31
N ILE A 154 -9.54 -4.10 1.39
CA ILE A 154 -8.18 -3.65 1.74
C ILE A 154 -8.14 -2.44 2.68
N LYS A 155 -9.19 -1.61 2.73
CA LYS A 155 -9.25 -0.48 3.69
C LYS A 155 -9.26 -0.98 5.14
N ALA A 156 -9.72 -2.20 5.38
CA ALA A 156 -9.71 -2.82 6.70
C ALA A 156 -8.31 -3.28 7.15
N PHE A 157 -7.31 -3.26 6.26
CA PHE A 157 -5.95 -3.77 6.55
C PHE A 157 -5.00 -2.72 7.11
N LYS A 158 -5.42 -1.45 7.12
CA LYS A 158 -4.65 -0.37 7.72
C LYS A 158 -4.40 -0.65 9.21
N GLY A 159 -3.13 -0.65 9.62
CA GLY A 159 -2.74 -0.85 11.02
C GLY A 159 -2.83 -2.28 11.54
N ILE A 160 -3.14 -3.27 10.68
CA ILE A 160 -3.22 -4.68 11.09
C ILE A 160 -1.84 -5.22 11.47
N ASP A 161 -1.82 -6.01 12.55
CA ASP A 161 -0.62 -6.66 13.06
C ASP A 161 -0.13 -7.77 12.12
N ILE A 162 1.19 -7.84 12.02
CA ILE A 162 1.95 -8.89 11.36
C ILE A 162 2.57 -9.77 12.45
N ILE A 163 2.27 -11.05 12.41
CA ILE A 163 2.77 -12.06 13.35
C ILE A 163 3.46 -13.14 12.52
N ASP A 164 4.73 -13.42 12.84
CA ASP A 164 5.56 -14.41 12.15
C ASP A 164 5.57 -14.22 10.61
N GLY A 165 5.72 -12.96 10.17
CA GLY A 165 5.80 -12.58 8.75
C GLY A 165 4.49 -12.70 7.97
N LYS A 166 3.34 -12.80 8.67
CA LYS A 166 2.01 -12.92 8.06
C LYS A 166 0.99 -12.01 8.72
N LEU A 167 -0.02 -11.62 7.96
CA LEU A 167 -1.17 -10.92 8.51
C LEU A 167 -1.99 -11.83 9.43
N ASN A 168 -2.29 -11.32 10.62
CA ASN A 168 -3.15 -12.00 11.58
C ASN A 168 -4.63 -11.74 11.29
N VAL A 169 -5.15 -12.32 10.20
CA VAL A 169 -6.56 -12.19 9.79
C VAL A 169 -7.16 -13.53 9.39
N THR A 170 -8.47 -13.65 9.54
CA THR A 170 -9.24 -14.78 8.99
C THR A 170 -10.10 -14.29 7.84
N VAL A 171 -10.05 -15.01 6.72
CA VAL A 171 -10.82 -14.69 5.51
C VAL A 171 -11.83 -15.78 5.20
N ASP A 172 -12.88 -15.44 4.45
CA ASP A 172 -13.86 -16.42 3.97
C ASP A 172 -13.17 -17.45 3.07
N LYS A 173 -13.35 -18.73 3.39
CA LYS A 173 -12.78 -19.86 2.65
C LYS A 173 -13.47 -20.09 1.30
N ASN A 174 -14.58 -19.43 1.01
CA ASN A 174 -15.27 -19.55 -0.27
C ASN A 174 -15.01 -18.36 -1.21
N ASP A 175 -14.32 -17.33 -0.74
CA ASP A 175 -13.98 -16.15 -1.53
C ASP A 175 -12.55 -16.25 -2.07
N GLU A 176 -12.43 -16.61 -3.35
CA GLU A 176 -11.14 -16.77 -4.03
C GLU A 176 -10.38 -15.45 -4.22
N ASP A 177 -11.09 -14.33 -4.40
CA ASP A 177 -10.45 -13.02 -4.53
C ASP A 177 -9.80 -12.64 -3.21
N THR A 178 -10.54 -12.79 -2.11
CA THR A 178 -10.02 -12.50 -0.78
C THR A 178 -8.82 -13.38 -0.40
N LYS A 179 -8.84 -14.68 -0.76
CA LYS A 179 -7.67 -15.55 -0.59
C LYS A 179 -6.47 -15.09 -1.39
N THR A 180 -6.70 -14.70 -2.65
CA THR A 180 -5.65 -14.21 -3.55
C THR A 180 -5.03 -12.92 -3.01
N ILE A 181 -5.86 -11.99 -2.52
CA ILE A 181 -5.41 -10.78 -1.84
C ILE A 181 -4.53 -11.15 -0.64
N LEU A 182 -5.03 -11.95 0.31
CA LEU A 182 -4.28 -12.31 1.51
C LEU A 182 -2.96 -13.02 1.19
N SER A 183 -2.96 -13.94 0.21
CA SER A 183 -1.76 -14.64 -0.25
C SER A 183 -0.73 -13.67 -0.81
N THR A 184 -1.17 -12.73 -1.65
CA THR A 184 -0.30 -11.72 -2.28
C THR A 184 0.30 -10.78 -1.24
N ILE A 185 -0.47 -10.39 -0.22
CA ILE A 185 0.03 -9.52 0.85
C ILE A 185 1.07 -10.26 1.69
N ASN A 186 0.83 -11.51 2.08
CA ASN A 186 1.81 -12.30 2.82
C ASN A 186 3.08 -12.55 2.00
N PHE A 187 2.94 -12.75 0.68
CA PHE A 187 4.08 -12.79 -0.25
C PHE A 187 4.88 -11.49 -0.21
N ILE A 188 4.21 -10.33 -0.23
CA ILE A 188 4.86 -9.03 -0.16
C ILE A 188 5.58 -8.84 1.17
N ILE A 189 4.93 -9.13 2.31
CA ILE A 189 5.54 -8.99 3.64
C ILE A 189 6.84 -9.78 3.71
N GLY A 190 6.80 -11.09 3.40
CA GLY A 190 7.99 -11.94 3.47
C GLY A 190 9.07 -11.55 2.45
N SER A 191 8.69 -10.96 1.32
CA SER A 191 9.64 -10.48 0.31
C SER A 191 10.31 -9.18 0.72
N VAL A 192 9.55 -8.22 1.27
CA VAL A 192 10.07 -6.94 1.75
C VAL A 192 10.98 -7.13 2.97
N GLU A 193 10.60 -8.00 3.92
CA GLU A 193 11.45 -8.33 5.07
C GLU A 193 12.85 -8.82 4.63
N LYS A 194 12.88 -9.75 3.66
CA LYS A 194 14.15 -10.25 3.09
C LYS A 194 14.88 -9.18 2.28
N ALA A 195 14.15 -8.37 1.50
CA ALA A 195 14.75 -7.31 0.71
C ALA A 195 15.41 -6.25 1.61
N ALA A 196 14.79 -5.91 2.75
CA ALA A 196 15.37 -5.00 3.73
C ALA A 196 16.69 -5.52 4.33
N MET A 197 16.85 -6.84 4.49
CA MET A 197 18.13 -7.45 4.90
C MET A 197 19.23 -7.34 3.84
N LEU A 198 18.86 -7.18 2.55
CA LEU A 198 19.81 -6.99 1.45
C LEU A 198 20.19 -5.52 1.22
N MET A 199 19.41 -4.60 1.79
CA MET A 199 19.59 -3.14 1.64
C MET A 199 20.40 -2.51 2.77
N ASN A 200 20.55 -3.22 3.89
CA ASN A 200 21.40 -2.86 5.04
C ASN A 200 22.76 -3.55 4.95
#